data_AF-A0AA35TPP1-F1
#
_entry.id   AF-A0AA35TPP1-F1
#
_cell.length_a   1.000
_cell.length_b   1.000
_cell.length_c   1.000
_cell.angle_alpha   90.00
_cell.angle_beta   90.00
_cell.angle_gamma   90.00
#
_symmetry.space_group_name_H-M   'P 1'
#
loop_
_entity.id
_entity.type
_entity.pdbx_description
1 polymer ?
#
loop_
_entity_poly.entity_id
_entity_poly.type
_entity_poly.pdbx_seq_one_letter_code
_entity_poly.pdbx_strand_id
1 'polypeptide(L)'
;MGEAFAAGTTDGPGAFDFKQASNTTNPIWIAVRDILHKPTKEQIECQFPKPILLDTGFMNFPYPWQARVLPLQLLRIGQLVIIGVPAELTTMSGRRTREAVKNILVKYGKDEGFGNDTVPVIAGLSNTYSDYVATFEEYQEQRYEAASTAYGPYTLDAYIQEFSRLAMDLATNKSSEPGPDPPNYLEKQWALHLPVVFDAAPLGKKIGDVHKDTVSSYNINDTVEVQFWAGNPRNNLMTGKTFLTVERHNSTTDQWTVLFTDASWETRFAWKQTNVLLGESLATITWTIPPSTSSGDYRIQHFGYRKRIFTETISSYSGVSSTFSVKGSK
;
A
#
# COMPACT_ATOMS: atom_id res chain seq x y z
N MET A 1 8.96 4.12 -17.87
CA MET A 1 9.85 3.69 -16.76
C MET A 1 11.24 3.39 -17.27
N GLY A 2 12.27 3.83 -16.54
CA GLY A 2 13.68 3.56 -16.84
C GLY A 2 14.15 2.20 -16.30
N GLU A 3 15.37 1.78 -16.61
CA GLU A 3 15.89 0.50 -16.08
C GLU A 3 15.99 0.44 -14.56
N ALA A 4 16.45 1.51 -13.90
CA ALA A 4 16.61 1.52 -12.45
C ALA A 4 15.27 1.41 -11.69
N PHE A 5 14.12 1.56 -12.34
CA PHE A 5 12.82 1.19 -11.77
C PHE A 5 12.79 -0.30 -11.38
N ALA A 6 13.33 -1.18 -12.22
CA ALA A 6 13.36 -2.61 -11.92
C ALA A 6 14.42 -3.00 -10.87
N ALA A 7 15.31 -2.07 -10.48
CA ALA A 7 16.31 -2.29 -9.42
C ALA A 7 15.73 -2.14 -8.01
N GLY A 8 14.54 -1.56 -7.86
CA GLY A 8 13.94 -1.25 -6.56
C GLY A 8 14.83 -0.33 -5.70
N THR A 9 14.62 -0.35 -4.38
CA THR A 9 15.37 0.45 -3.40
C THR A 9 16.03 -0.42 -2.34
N THR A 10 16.70 0.20 -1.38
CA THR A 10 17.19 -0.50 -0.18
C THR A 10 16.06 -1.02 0.70
N ASP A 11 14.86 -0.45 0.60
CA ASP A 11 13.68 -0.83 1.39
C ASP A 11 12.89 -1.98 0.75
N GLY A 12 13.09 -2.20 -0.54
CA GLY A 12 12.49 -3.26 -1.34
C GLY A 12 13.32 -3.46 -2.59
N PRO A 13 14.34 -4.34 -2.56
CA PRO A 13 15.20 -4.55 -3.72
C PRO A 13 14.39 -5.13 -4.86
N GLY A 14 14.72 -4.68 -6.07
CA GLY A 14 14.15 -5.21 -7.29
C GLY A 14 14.52 -6.68 -7.51
N ALA A 15 13.91 -7.28 -8.52
CA ALA A 15 14.26 -8.62 -8.96
C ALA A 15 15.39 -8.56 -10.02
N PHE A 16 16.08 -9.68 -10.23
CA PHE A 16 17.15 -9.82 -11.23
C PHE A 16 18.37 -8.91 -10.99
N ASP A 17 19.19 -8.73 -12.03
CA ASP A 17 20.49 -8.06 -11.96
C ASP A 17 20.42 -6.53 -12.18
N PHE A 18 19.24 -5.92 -12.03
CA PHE A 18 19.08 -4.47 -12.22
C PHE A 18 19.79 -3.69 -11.11
N LYS A 19 20.44 -2.58 -11.49
CA LYS A 19 21.16 -1.69 -10.57
C LYS A 19 20.63 -0.26 -10.70
N GLN A 20 20.54 0.45 -9.58
CA GLN A 20 20.28 1.88 -9.59
C GLN A 20 21.43 2.65 -10.23
N ALA A 21 21.13 3.83 -10.80
CA ALA A 21 22.09 4.65 -11.53
C ALA A 21 22.74 3.93 -12.74
N SER A 22 22.03 2.96 -13.32
CA SER A 22 22.43 2.33 -14.58
C SER A 22 21.87 3.13 -15.75
N ASN A 23 22.78 3.64 -16.59
CA ASN A 23 22.46 4.25 -17.88
C ASN A 23 22.68 3.27 -19.06
N THR A 24 22.91 1.98 -18.79
CA THR A 24 23.26 0.97 -19.79
C THR A 24 22.27 -0.17 -19.80
N THR A 25 21.58 -0.37 -20.92
CA THR A 25 20.54 -1.40 -21.05
C THR A 25 21.10 -2.76 -21.46
N ASN A 26 20.73 -3.82 -20.75
CA ASN A 26 21.08 -5.20 -21.13
C ASN A 26 20.35 -5.60 -22.43
N PRO A 27 21.03 -6.21 -23.43
CA PRO A 27 20.39 -6.66 -24.68
C PRO A 27 19.15 -7.54 -24.51
N ILE A 28 19.09 -8.38 -23.47
CA ILE A 28 17.93 -9.23 -23.18
C ILE A 28 16.71 -8.37 -22.83
N TRP A 29 16.89 -7.36 -21.99
CA TRP A 29 15.82 -6.47 -21.57
C TRP A 29 15.39 -5.52 -22.69
N ILE A 30 16.29 -5.15 -23.60
CA ILE A 30 15.94 -4.48 -24.86
C ILE A 30 14.98 -5.33 -25.68
N ALA A 31 15.28 -6.62 -25.86
CA ALA A 31 14.42 -7.52 -26.64
C ALA A 31 13.04 -7.69 -26.01
N VAL A 32 12.96 -7.88 -24.68
CA VAL A 32 11.69 -7.97 -23.95
C VAL A 32 10.88 -6.68 -24.06
N ARG A 33 11.51 -5.52 -23.91
CA ARG A 33 10.88 -4.21 -24.11
C ARG A 33 10.32 -4.09 -25.52
N ASP A 34 11.13 -4.39 -26.54
CA ASP A 34 10.74 -4.19 -27.95
C ASP A 34 9.61 -5.14 -28.39
N ILE A 35 9.44 -6.30 -27.72
CA ILE A 35 8.26 -7.17 -27.88
C ILE A 35 6.99 -6.49 -27.35
N LEU A 36 7.09 -5.75 -26.25
CA LEU A 36 5.96 -5.06 -25.63
C LEU A 36 5.62 -3.76 -26.37
N HIS A 37 6.60 -2.86 -26.47
CA HIS A 37 6.53 -1.62 -27.24
C HIS A 37 7.95 -1.06 -27.41
N LYS A 38 8.39 -0.89 -28.66
CA LYS A 38 9.70 -0.29 -28.96
C LYS A 38 9.63 1.24 -28.90
N PRO A 39 10.43 1.91 -28.05
CA PRO A 39 10.43 3.37 -27.99
C PRO A 39 10.89 4.01 -29.30
N THR A 40 10.24 5.09 -29.72
CA THR A 40 10.64 5.94 -30.84
C THR A 40 11.85 6.81 -30.48
N LYS A 41 12.49 7.38 -31.49
CA LYS A 41 13.64 8.27 -31.29
C LYS A 41 13.26 9.51 -30.48
N GLU A 42 12.10 10.09 -30.76
CA GLU A 42 11.58 11.28 -30.08
C GLU A 42 11.32 11.00 -28.60
N GLN A 43 10.81 9.81 -28.26
CA GLN A 43 10.60 9.43 -26.86
C GLN A 43 11.93 9.24 -26.12
N ILE A 44 12.91 8.59 -26.76
CA ILE A 44 14.25 8.39 -26.19
C ILE A 44 14.91 9.76 -25.93
N GLU A 45 14.82 10.68 -26.89
CA GLU A 45 15.35 12.04 -26.76
C GLU A 45 14.63 12.83 -25.66
N CYS A 46 13.30 12.75 -25.59
CA CYS A 46 12.50 13.42 -24.56
C CYS A 46 12.80 12.91 -23.15
N GLN A 47 13.08 11.62 -23.01
CA GLN A 47 13.34 10.98 -21.71
C GLN A 47 14.82 11.00 -21.30
N PHE A 48 15.73 11.40 -22.19
CA PHE A 48 17.17 11.41 -21.92
C PHE A 48 17.50 12.10 -20.58
N PRO A 49 18.42 11.56 -19.75
CA PRO A 49 19.30 10.41 -19.98
C PRO A 49 18.71 9.03 -19.64
N LYS A 50 17.40 8.94 -19.35
CA LYS A 50 16.77 7.68 -18.92
C LYS A 50 16.86 6.58 -19.98
N PRO A 51 17.46 5.42 -19.67
CA PRO A 51 17.32 4.23 -20.52
C PRO A 51 15.92 3.63 -20.33
N ILE A 52 15.04 3.81 -21.32
CA ILE A 52 13.65 3.34 -21.25
C ILE A 52 13.62 1.81 -21.22
N LEU A 53 13.11 1.24 -20.12
CA LEU A 53 12.84 -0.19 -19.94
C LEU A 53 11.40 -0.53 -20.32
N LEU A 54 10.43 0.29 -19.91
CA LEU A 54 9.01 0.13 -20.24
C LEU A 54 8.47 1.46 -20.76
N ASP A 55 7.94 1.48 -21.97
CA ASP A 55 7.33 2.67 -22.59
C ASP A 55 5.85 2.84 -22.18
N THR A 56 5.61 2.94 -20.88
CA THR A 56 4.26 2.87 -20.27
C THR A 56 3.30 3.94 -20.79
N GLY A 57 3.79 5.08 -21.28
CA GLY A 57 2.95 6.12 -21.89
C GLY A 57 2.27 5.70 -23.20
N PHE A 58 2.85 4.72 -23.90
CA PHE A 58 2.41 4.26 -25.23
C PHE A 58 2.01 2.78 -25.23
N MET A 59 2.20 2.08 -24.12
CA MET A 59 1.61 0.77 -23.87
C MET A 59 0.12 0.93 -23.52
N ASN A 60 -0.74 0.58 -24.48
CA ASN A 60 -2.19 0.84 -24.42
C ASN A 60 -3.07 -0.43 -24.33
N PHE A 61 -2.46 -1.62 -24.34
CA PHE A 61 -3.19 -2.87 -24.30
C PHE A 61 -3.00 -3.57 -22.94
N PRO A 62 -4.07 -4.05 -22.29
CA PRO A 62 -5.49 -3.90 -22.67
C PRO A 62 -6.07 -2.49 -22.45
N TYR A 63 -5.37 -1.63 -21.70
CA TYR A 63 -5.68 -0.22 -21.46
C TYR A 63 -4.34 0.53 -21.25
N PRO A 64 -4.31 1.88 -21.19
CA PRO A 64 -3.07 2.63 -20.93
C PRO A 64 -2.40 2.23 -19.63
N TRP A 65 -1.08 1.98 -19.67
CA TRP A 65 -0.30 1.55 -18.50
C TRP A 65 0.14 2.72 -17.60
N GLN A 66 0.16 3.95 -18.13
CA GLN A 66 0.43 5.17 -17.37
C GLN A 66 -0.79 6.11 -17.41
N ALA A 67 -1.11 6.74 -16.29
CA ALA A 67 -2.12 7.79 -16.24
C ALA A 67 -1.72 8.99 -17.11
N ARG A 68 -2.67 9.49 -17.91
CA ARG A 68 -2.48 10.68 -18.79
C ARG A 68 -3.15 11.94 -18.26
N VAL A 69 -4.12 11.77 -17.37
CA VAL A 69 -4.86 12.85 -16.71
C VAL A 69 -4.58 12.71 -15.23
N LEU A 70 -4.00 13.74 -14.61
CA LEU A 70 -3.61 13.73 -13.20
C LEU A 70 -4.39 14.81 -12.42
N PRO A 71 -5.06 14.45 -11.32
CA PRO A 71 -5.74 15.38 -10.44
C PRO A 71 -4.74 16.14 -9.57
N LEU A 72 -4.72 17.47 -9.70
CA LEU A 72 -3.95 18.37 -8.84
C LEU A 72 -4.91 19.18 -7.98
N GLN A 73 -4.58 19.34 -6.69
CA GLN A 73 -5.47 20.00 -5.75
C GLN A 73 -4.71 20.84 -4.71
N LEU A 74 -5.25 22.01 -4.39
CA LEU A 74 -4.88 22.80 -3.21
C LEU A 74 -6.10 22.91 -2.28
N LEU A 75 -5.89 22.69 -0.98
CA LEU A 75 -6.90 22.90 0.05
C LEU A 75 -6.39 23.91 1.06
N ARG A 76 -7.20 24.89 1.44
CA ARG A 76 -6.84 25.91 2.44
C ARG A 76 -7.65 25.73 3.72
N ILE A 77 -6.96 25.74 4.86
CA ILE A 77 -7.55 25.76 6.21
C ILE A 77 -6.83 26.85 7.01
N GLY A 78 -7.38 28.05 7.08
CA GLY A 78 -6.71 29.19 7.71
C GLY A 78 -5.38 29.51 7.00
N GLN A 79 -4.27 29.43 7.74
CA GLN A 79 -2.92 29.61 7.18
C GLN A 79 -2.30 28.33 6.59
N LEU A 80 -2.90 27.16 6.85
CA LEU A 80 -2.45 25.88 6.31
C LEU A 80 -2.94 25.73 4.86
N VAL A 81 -2.03 25.33 3.97
CA VAL A 81 -2.36 24.97 2.59
C VAL A 81 -1.85 23.55 2.30
N ILE A 82 -2.76 22.64 2.01
CA ILE A 82 -2.44 21.25 1.68
C ILE A 82 -2.34 21.12 0.16
N ILE A 83 -1.16 20.71 -0.32
CA ILE A 83 -0.87 20.46 -1.73
C ILE A 83 -1.05 18.97 -1.97
N GLY A 84 -2.19 18.58 -2.56
CA GLY A 84 -2.49 17.20 -2.91
C GLY A 84 -1.78 16.79 -4.19
N VAL A 85 -0.75 15.95 -4.06
CA VAL A 85 0.12 15.52 -5.17
C VAL A 85 -0.14 14.04 -5.49
N PRO A 86 -0.50 13.70 -6.74
CA PRO A 86 -0.76 12.32 -7.17
C PRO A 86 0.52 11.52 -7.47
N ALA A 87 1.58 11.74 -6.70
CA ALA A 87 2.90 11.17 -6.93
C ALA A 87 3.74 11.19 -5.64
N GLU A 88 4.88 10.51 -5.69
CA GLU A 88 5.93 10.52 -4.67
C GLU A 88 6.99 11.59 -5.01
N LEU A 89 6.89 12.77 -4.39
CA LEU A 89 7.92 13.80 -4.55
C LEU A 89 9.18 13.41 -3.77
N THR A 90 10.35 13.55 -4.39
CA THR A 90 11.62 13.55 -3.64
C THR A 90 11.67 14.73 -2.66
N THR A 91 12.65 14.70 -1.76
CA THR A 91 12.84 15.77 -0.77
C THR A 91 12.97 17.14 -1.43
N MET A 92 13.77 17.26 -2.49
CA MET A 92 13.95 18.56 -3.14
C MET A 92 12.79 18.94 -4.05
N SER A 93 12.15 17.99 -4.72
CA SER A 93 10.89 18.23 -5.43
C SER A 93 9.84 18.85 -4.51
N GLY A 94 9.59 18.23 -3.35
CA GLY A 94 8.63 18.73 -2.36
C GLY A 94 9.00 20.10 -1.80
N ARG A 95 10.28 20.39 -1.58
CA ARG A 95 10.75 21.72 -1.14
C ARG A 95 10.47 22.78 -2.21
N ARG A 96 10.86 22.54 -3.47
CA ARG A 96 10.65 23.48 -4.59
C ARG A 96 9.16 23.75 -4.81
N THR A 97 8.31 22.72 -4.79
CA THR A 97 6.86 22.88 -4.92
C THR A 97 6.25 23.70 -3.78
N ARG A 98 6.59 23.41 -2.52
CA ARG A 98 6.09 24.20 -1.37
C ARG A 98 6.49 25.66 -1.46
N GLU A 99 7.74 25.92 -1.82
CA GLU A 99 8.25 27.28 -1.94
C GLU A 99 7.56 28.05 -3.07
N ALA A 100 7.42 27.44 -4.25
CA ALA A 100 6.72 28.05 -5.38
C ALA A 100 5.27 28.40 -5.03
N VAL A 101 4.52 27.47 -4.41
CA VAL A 101 3.16 27.72 -3.95
C VAL A 101 3.11 28.82 -2.89
N LYS A 102 3.99 28.78 -1.87
CA LYS A 102 4.05 29.81 -0.83
C LYS A 102 4.27 31.19 -1.43
N ASN A 103 5.24 31.30 -2.35
CA ASN A 103 5.62 32.57 -2.96
C ASN A 103 4.47 33.19 -3.75
N ILE A 104 3.70 32.38 -4.49
CA ILE A 104 2.50 32.86 -5.20
C ILE A 104 1.44 33.34 -4.20
N LEU A 105 1.10 32.52 -3.20
CA LEU A 105 0.05 32.86 -2.23
C LEU A 105 0.37 34.14 -1.45
N VAL A 106 1.61 34.29 -0.96
CA VAL A 106 2.01 35.47 -0.19
C VAL A 106 2.12 36.73 -1.06
N LYS A 107 2.54 36.58 -2.31
CA LYS A 107 2.71 37.72 -3.21
C LYS A 107 1.38 38.27 -3.71
N TYR A 108 0.43 37.39 -4.02
CA TYR A 108 -0.81 37.78 -4.70
C TYR A 108 -2.07 37.68 -3.81
N GLY A 109 -2.00 36.97 -2.69
CA GLY A 109 -3.16 36.62 -1.88
C GLY A 109 -3.31 37.41 -0.58
N LYS A 110 -2.66 38.57 -0.45
CA LYS A 110 -2.76 39.39 0.76
C LYS A 110 -4.20 39.77 1.11
N ASP A 111 -4.99 40.14 0.11
CA ASP A 111 -6.39 40.51 0.28
C ASP A 111 -7.26 39.31 0.67
N GLU A 112 -6.84 38.11 0.28
CA GLU A 112 -7.45 36.84 0.70
C GLU A 112 -6.89 36.34 2.04
N GLY A 113 -6.06 37.12 2.74
CA GLY A 113 -5.52 36.76 4.06
C GLY A 113 -4.34 35.79 4.03
N PHE A 114 -3.62 35.68 2.91
CA PHE A 114 -2.33 34.98 2.86
C PHE A 114 -1.19 35.90 3.33
N GLY A 115 -0.56 35.53 4.43
CA GLY A 115 0.60 36.22 5.00
C GLY A 115 1.86 35.36 5.01
N ASN A 116 2.97 35.89 5.52
CA ASN A 116 4.24 35.16 5.67
C ASN A 116 4.12 33.89 6.53
N ASP A 117 3.10 33.85 7.39
CA ASP A 117 2.68 32.72 8.22
C ASP A 117 1.92 31.63 7.44
N THR A 118 1.71 31.77 6.13
CA THR A 118 1.17 30.71 5.28
C THR A 118 2.11 29.49 5.32
N VAL A 119 1.53 28.31 5.56
CA VAL A 119 2.25 27.04 5.70
C VAL A 119 1.75 26.05 4.64
N PRO A 120 2.42 25.95 3.48
CA PRO A 120 2.14 24.89 2.53
C PRO A 120 2.75 23.55 2.97
N VAL A 121 1.97 22.48 2.88
CA VAL A 121 2.40 21.10 3.17
C VAL A 121 2.12 20.20 1.98
N ILE A 122 3.01 19.24 1.73
CA ILE A 122 2.81 18.23 0.67
C ILE A 122 2.01 17.08 1.27
N ALA A 123 0.88 16.76 0.65
CA ALA A 123 0.17 15.50 0.82
C ALA A 123 0.42 14.65 -0.44
N GLY A 124 1.50 13.85 -0.41
CA GLY A 124 1.82 12.91 -1.49
C GLY A 124 0.80 11.77 -1.55
N LEU A 125 0.83 11.01 -2.65
CA LEU A 125 -0.09 9.89 -2.90
C LEU A 125 -1.59 10.28 -2.78
N SER A 126 -1.92 11.51 -3.17
CA SER A 126 -3.30 12.03 -3.11
C SER A 126 -4.06 11.79 -4.42
N ASN A 127 -5.33 11.39 -4.32
CA ASN A 127 -6.30 11.23 -5.41
C ASN A 127 -6.00 10.09 -6.43
N THR A 128 -4.79 10.03 -6.98
CA THR A 128 -4.30 8.94 -7.84
C THR A 128 -2.79 8.74 -7.65
N TYR A 129 -2.20 7.82 -8.39
CA TYR A 129 -0.78 7.50 -8.32
C TYR A 129 -0.14 7.57 -9.72
N SER A 130 0.99 8.26 -9.82
CA SER A 130 1.76 8.46 -11.06
C SER A 130 3.26 8.34 -10.84
N ASP A 131 3.63 7.41 -9.95
CA ASP A 131 5.00 7.10 -9.58
C ASP A 131 5.73 8.26 -8.90
N TYR A 132 7.01 8.45 -9.20
CA TYR A 132 7.90 9.40 -8.53
C TYR A 132 8.02 10.71 -9.29
N VAL A 133 8.47 11.74 -8.60
CA VAL A 133 8.88 13.01 -9.20
C VAL A 133 10.20 13.45 -8.59
N ALA A 134 11.27 13.23 -9.35
CA ALA A 134 12.59 13.77 -9.08
C ALA A 134 12.72 15.21 -9.62
N THR A 135 13.61 15.99 -9.01
CA THR A 135 14.10 17.23 -9.63
C THR A 135 14.82 16.92 -10.94
N PHE A 136 15.02 17.92 -11.81
CA PHE A 136 15.80 17.74 -13.03
C PHE A 136 17.20 17.18 -12.74
N GLU A 137 17.85 17.67 -11.68
CA GLU A 137 19.19 17.29 -11.28
C GLU A 137 19.24 15.86 -10.74
N GLU A 138 18.32 15.49 -9.83
CA GLU A 138 18.18 14.11 -9.36
C GLU A 138 17.83 13.15 -10.52
N TYR A 139 17.05 13.63 -11.50
CA TYR A 139 16.68 12.84 -12.67
C TYR A 139 17.90 12.43 -13.51
N GLN A 140 18.94 13.26 -13.58
CA GLN A 140 20.13 12.95 -14.36
C GLN A 140 20.88 11.71 -13.83
N GLU A 141 20.79 11.46 -12.53
CA GLU A 141 21.47 10.34 -11.87
C GLU A 141 20.81 8.98 -12.12
N GLN A 142 19.55 8.95 -12.59
CA GLN A 142 18.81 7.72 -12.92
C GLN A 142 18.87 6.63 -11.83
N ARG A 143 18.75 7.04 -10.57
CA ARG A 143 18.37 6.14 -9.46
C ARG A 143 16.90 5.72 -9.58
N TYR A 144 16.39 4.93 -8.63
CA TYR A 144 15.05 4.36 -8.70
C TYR A 144 13.96 5.43 -8.92
N GLU A 145 14.00 6.52 -8.16
CA GLU A 145 12.99 7.59 -8.18
C GLU A 145 13.06 8.37 -9.50
N ALA A 146 14.26 8.62 -10.00
CA ALA A 146 14.52 9.27 -11.28
C ALA A 146 14.06 8.42 -12.48
N ALA A 147 14.36 7.12 -12.46
CA ALA A 147 13.90 6.17 -13.47
C ALA A 147 12.38 5.98 -13.43
N SER A 148 11.78 6.16 -12.24
CA SER A 148 10.34 6.11 -12.01
C SER A 148 9.63 7.46 -12.21
N THR A 149 10.36 8.51 -12.59
CA THR A 149 9.76 9.81 -12.94
C THR A 149 9.18 9.74 -14.35
N ALA A 150 7.93 9.29 -14.48
CA ALA A 150 7.36 8.78 -15.73
C ALA A 150 7.35 9.77 -16.90
N TYR A 151 7.08 11.06 -16.64
CA TYR A 151 6.86 12.08 -17.68
C TYR A 151 8.14 12.82 -18.11
N GLY A 152 9.32 12.29 -17.75
CA GLY A 152 10.60 12.81 -18.20
C GLY A 152 11.25 13.82 -17.24
N PRO A 153 12.37 14.45 -17.66
CA PRO A 153 13.22 15.26 -16.78
C PRO A 153 12.54 16.53 -16.24
N TYR A 154 11.50 17.04 -16.93
CA TYR A 154 10.77 18.26 -16.57
C TYR A 154 9.44 17.97 -15.85
N THR A 155 9.25 16.74 -15.35
CA THR A 155 8.02 16.38 -14.62
C THR A 155 7.78 17.32 -13.44
N LEU A 156 8.81 17.60 -12.63
CA LEU A 156 8.68 18.53 -11.50
C LEU A 156 8.28 19.93 -11.94
N ASP A 157 8.88 20.45 -13.01
CA ASP A 157 8.60 21.80 -13.50
C ASP A 157 7.15 21.92 -13.97
N ALA A 158 6.61 20.88 -14.61
CA ALA A 158 5.19 20.80 -14.97
C ALA A 158 4.29 20.81 -13.73
N TYR A 159 4.63 20.06 -12.66
CA TYR A 159 3.90 20.12 -11.40
C TYR A 159 3.96 21.50 -10.76
N ILE A 160 5.14 22.12 -10.70
CA ILE A 160 5.31 23.46 -10.13
C ILE A 160 4.48 24.47 -10.92
N GLN A 161 4.50 24.42 -12.26
CA GLN A 161 3.70 25.27 -13.12
C GLN A 161 2.21 25.17 -12.77
N GLU A 162 1.65 23.96 -12.74
CA GLU A 162 0.22 23.78 -12.50
C GLU A 162 -0.18 24.07 -11.05
N PHE A 163 0.65 23.74 -10.06
CA PHE A 163 0.37 24.14 -8.68
C PHE A 163 0.50 25.65 -8.47
N SER A 164 1.43 26.32 -9.15
CA SER A 164 1.51 27.79 -9.15
C SER A 164 0.28 28.41 -9.81
N ARG A 165 -0.27 27.80 -10.87
CA ARG A 165 -1.54 28.22 -11.47
C ARG A 165 -2.70 28.09 -10.48
N LEU A 166 -2.86 26.93 -9.84
CA LEU A 166 -3.88 26.72 -8.81
C LEU A 166 -3.71 27.67 -7.62
N ALA A 167 -2.46 27.94 -7.21
CA ALA A 167 -2.16 28.88 -6.14
C ALA A 167 -2.54 30.31 -6.54
N MET A 168 -2.36 30.70 -7.80
CA MET A 168 -2.78 31.99 -8.32
C MET A 168 -4.30 32.12 -8.30
N ASP A 169 -5.01 31.11 -8.79
CA ASP A 169 -6.48 31.08 -8.77
C ASP A 169 -6.99 31.21 -7.33
N LEU A 170 -6.40 30.47 -6.37
CA LEU A 170 -6.73 30.54 -4.95
C LEU A 170 -6.37 31.90 -4.31
N ALA A 171 -5.23 32.50 -4.68
CA ALA A 171 -4.78 33.80 -4.17
C ALA A 171 -5.63 34.96 -4.67
N THR A 172 -6.28 34.81 -5.83
CA THR A 172 -7.08 35.85 -6.49
C THR A 172 -8.58 35.58 -6.42
N ASN A 173 -8.99 34.57 -5.63
CA ASN A 173 -10.37 34.12 -5.49
C ASN A 173 -11.07 33.87 -6.84
N LYS A 174 -10.33 33.25 -7.77
CA LYS A 174 -10.81 32.88 -9.09
C LYS A 174 -11.09 31.37 -9.14
N SER A 175 -12.17 30.99 -9.82
CA SER A 175 -12.41 29.58 -10.14
C SER A 175 -11.31 29.02 -11.05
N SER A 176 -10.75 27.87 -10.70
CA SER A 176 -9.83 27.14 -11.57
C SER A 176 -10.57 26.39 -12.68
N GLU A 177 -9.94 26.31 -13.84
CA GLU A 177 -10.38 25.44 -14.93
C GLU A 177 -10.32 23.96 -14.49
N PRO A 178 -11.37 23.17 -14.74
CA PRO A 178 -11.48 21.79 -14.24
C PRO A 178 -10.50 20.82 -14.93
N GLY A 179 -10.02 21.15 -16.12
CA GLY A 179 -9.22 20.24 -16.94
C GLY A 179 -10.05 19.09 -17.54
N PRO A 180 -9.40 18.13 -18.21
CA PRO A 180 -10.08 16.98 -18.79
C PRO A 180 -10.49 15.96 -17.72
N ASP A 181 -11.61 15.26 -17.95
CA ASP A 181 -12.04 14.16 -17.09
C ASP A 181 -11.10 12.94 -17.23
N PRO A 182 -10.79 12.24 -16.12
CA PRO A 182 -10.03 11.00 -16.20
C PRO A 182 -10.88 9.88 -16.86
N PRO A 183 -10.26 8.98 -17.64
CA PRO A 183 -10.97 7.87 -18.26
C PRO A 183 -11.44 6.84 -17.22
N ASN A 184 -12.59 6.21 -17.46
CA ASN A 184 -13.10 5.10 -16.63
C ASN A 184 -12.83 3.74 -17.28
N TYR A 185 -12.10 2.87 -16.58
CA TYR A 185 -11.72 1.53 -17.04
C TYR A 185 -12.29 0.38 -16.20
N LEU A 186 -13.27 0.62 -15.33
CA LEU A 186 -13.82 -0.40 -14.42
C LEU A 186 -14.34 -1.65 -15.16
N GLU A 187 -15.05 -1.47 -16.27
CA GLU A 187 -15.62 -2.57 -17.06
C GLU A 187 -14.58 -3.34 -17.90
N LYS A 188 -13.33 -2.85 -17.96
CA LYS A 188 -12.26 -3.43 -18.79
C LYS A 188 -11.18 -4.14 -17.98
N GLN A 189 -11.33 -4.21 -16.65
CA GLN A 189 -10.33 -4.79 -15.76
C GLN A 189 -10.23 -6.30 -15.97
N TRP A 190 -8.99 -6.79 -16.14
CA TRP A 190 -8.69 -8.22 -16.22
C TRP A 190 -8.25 -8.72 -14.85
N ALA A 191 -8.80 -9.86 -14.41
CA ALA A 191 -8.39 -10.55 -13.20
C ALA A 191 -7.61 -11.81 -13.56
N LEU A 192 -6.29 -11.80 -13.38
CA LEU A 192 -5.42 -12.94 -13.67
C LEU A 192 -5.18 -13.84 -12.44
N HIS A 193 -5.58 -13.39 -11.25
CA HIS A 193 -5.50 -14.20 -10.03
C HIS A 193 -6.64 -15.22 -9.98
N LEU A 194 -6.27 -16.49 -9.80
CA LEU A 194 -7.26 -17.56 -9.65
C LEU A 194 -8.19 -17.31 -8.45
N PRO A 195 -9.49 -17.62 -8.58
CA PRO A 195 -10.43 -17.51 -7.48
C PRO A 195 -10.15 -18.56 -6.40
N VAL A 196 -10.71 -18.37 -5.21
CA VAL A 196 -10.77 -19.44 -4.21
C VAL A 196 -11.72 -20.52 -4.71
N VAL A 197 -11.20 -21.74 -4.89
CA VAL A 197 -12.00 -22.87 -5.39
C VAL A 197 -12.84 -23.45 -4.26
N PHE A 198 -12.19 -23.92 -3.18
CA PHE A 198 -12.84 -24.42 -1.96
C PHE A 198 -11.83 -24.49 -0.81
N ASP A 199 -12.36 -24.67 0.41
CA ASP A 199 -11.57 -24.89 1.63
C ASP A 199 -12.00 -26.19 2.31
N ALA A 200 -11.02 -26.96 2.80
CA ALA A 200 -11.25 -28.17 3.57
C ALA A 200 -10.24 -28.32 4.71
N ALA A 201 -10.56 -29.20 5.65
CA ALA A 201 -9.64 -29.67 6.67
C ALA A 201 -9.40 -31.17 6.43
N PRO A 202 -8.29 -31.74 6.96
CA PRO A 202 -8.01 -33.16 6.84
C PRO A 202 -9.14 -34.04 7.38
N LEU A 203 -9.16 -35.29 6.96
CA LEU A 203 -10.18 -36.26 7.38
C LEU A 203 -10.29 -36.33 8.92
N GLY A 204 -11.51 -36.21 9.43
CA GLY A 204 -11.79 -36.21 10.87
C GLY A 204 -11.59 -34.86 11.58
N LYS A 205 -11.15 -33.82 10.85
CA LYS A 205 -11.07 -32.43 11.34
C LYS A 205 -12.10 -31.53 10.67
N LYS A 206 -12.36 -30.39 11.29
CA LYS A 206 -13.20 -29.33 10.75
C LYS A 206 -12.40 -28.04 10.67
N ILE A 207 -12.76 -27.21 9.71
CA ILE A 207 -12.32 -25.81 9.69
C ILE A 207 -12.78 -25.14 11.00
N GLY A 208 -11.86 -24.46 11.67
CA GLY A 208 -12.00 -23.93 13.03
C GLY A 208 -11.34 -24.80 14.11
N ASP A 209 -11.03 -26.07 13.83
CA ASP A 209 -10.36 -26.92 14.81
C ASP A 209 -8.91 -26.46 15.03
N VAL A 210 -8.45 -26.56 16.28
CA VAL A 210 -7.05 -26.33 16.65
C VAL A 210 -6.17 -27.43 16.03
N HIS A 211 -5.15 -26.99 15.28
CA HIS A 211 -4.08 -27.83 14.74
C HIS A 211 -2.89 -27.90 15.70
N LYS A 212 -2.47 -26.75 16.24
CA LYS A 212 -1.43 -26.61 17.26
C LYS A 212 -1.96 -25.69 18.35
N ASP A 213 -2.09 -26.21 19.56
CA ASP A 213 -2.64 -25.44 20.69
C ASP A 213 -1.54 -24.70 21.47
N THR A 214 -1.99 -23.85 22.38
CA THR A 214 -1.19 -23.13 23.37
C THR A 214 -0.63 -24.08 24.44
N VAL A 215 0.44 -23.65 25.13
CA VAL A 215 0.87 -24.30 26.38
C VAL A 215 0.11 -23.70 27.56
N SER A 216 0.11 -24.40 28.70
CA SER A 216 -0.70 -24.03 29.87
C SER A 216 -0.32 -22.70 30.54
N SER A 217 0.92 -22.23 30.40
CA SER A 217 1.33 -20.96 30.98
C SER A 217 2.46 -20.28 30.22
N TYR A 218 2.43 -18.95 30.23
CA TYR A 218 3.42 -18.07 29.63
C TYR A 218 3.85 -16.98 30.62
N ASN A 219 5.02 -16.40 30.42
CA ASN A 219 5.49 -15.21 31.11
C ASN A 219 5.30 -13.97 30.23
N ILE A 220 5.42 -12.80 30.87
CA ILE A 220 5.55 -11.54 30.14
C ILE A 220 6.70 -11.61 29.13
N ASN A 221 6.49 -11.03 27.95
CA ASN A 221 7.36 -11.06 26.77
C ASN A 221 7.48 -12.42 26.05
N ASP A 222 6.84 -13.49 26.55
CA ASP A 222 6.71 -14.70 25.75
C ASP A 222 5.76 -14.48 24.57
N THR A 223 5.93 -15.29 23.52
CA THR A 223 5.04 -15.31 22.37
C THR A 223 4.16 -16.55 22.42
N VAL A 224 2.85 -16.33 22.51
CA VAL A 224 1.83 -17.37 22.33
C VAL A 224 1.66 -17.60 20.84
N GLU A 225 1.66 -18.86 20.40
CA GLU A 225 1.37 -19.25 19.03
C GLU A 225 0.30 -20.35 19.04
N VAL A 226 -0.76 -20.16 18.26
CA VAL A 226 -1.82 -21.15 18.05
C VAL A 226 -2.11 -21.27 16.56
N GLN A 227 -2.41 -22.48 16.09
CA GLN A 227 -2.76 -22.73 14.70
C GLN A 227 -4.13 -23.39 14.60
N PHE A 228 -4.92 -22.95 13.63
CA PHE A 228 -6.25 -23.48 13.32
C PHE A 228 -6.33 -23.95 11.88
N TRP A 229 -7.07 -25.03 11.63
CA TRP A 229 -7.52 -25.34 10.27
C TRP A 229 -8.44 -24.22 9.78
N ALA A 230 -8.07 -23.58 8.68
CA ALA A 230 -8.68 -22.33 8.26
C ALA A 230 -9.15 -22.37 6.81
N GLY A 231 -10.13 -21.52 6.49
CA GLY A 231 -10.47 -21.16 5.11
C GLY A 231 -9.65 -19.97 4.63
N ASN A 232 -9.58 -19.78 3.32
CA ASN A 232 -8.85 -18.70 2.69
C ASN A 232 -9.42 -17.31 3.08
N PRO A 233 -8.60 -16.36 3.58
CA PRO A 233 -9.04 -15.02 3.95
C PRO A 233 -9.69 -14.24 2.81
N ARG A 234 -9.43 -14.60 1.54
CA ARG A 234 -10.08 -13.99 0.36
C ARG A 234 -11.58 -14.26 0.28
N ASN A 235 -12.10 -15.25 1.01
CA ASN A 235 -13.55 -15.50 1.08
C ASN A 235 -14.31 -14.35 1.74
N ASN A 236 -13.69 -13.63 2.67
CA ASN A 236 -14.26 -12.46 3.32
C ASN A 236 -13.15 -11.63 3.97
N LEU A 237 -13.10 -10.33 3.64
CA LEU A 237 -12.07 -9.42 4.13
C LEU A 237 -12.22 -9.06 5.62
N MET A 238 -13.31 -9.47 6.28
CA MET A 238 -13.61 -9.13 7.67
C MET A 238 -13.62 -7.61 7.93
N THR A 239 -14.02 -6.80 6.95
CA THR A 239 -14.06 -5.33 7.07
C THR A 239 -14.90 -4.89 8.27
N GLY A 240 -14.32 -4.08 9.17
CA GLY A 240 -14.96 -3.66 10.41
C GLY A 240 -15.10 -4.76 11.47
N LYS A 241 -14.46 -5.92 11.27
CA LYS A 241 -14.39 -7.07 12.19
C LYS A 241 -12.92 -7.44 12.41
N THR A 242 -12.65 -8.69 12.82
CA THR A 242 -11.29 -9.19 13.07
C THR A 242 -11.18 -10.69 12.78
N PHE A 243 -10.00 -11.14 12.33
CA PHE A 243 -9.66 -12.56 12.17
C PHE A 243 -9.28 -13.24 13.49
N LEU A 244 -8.98 -12.48 14.54
CA LEU A 244 -8.59 -13.03 15.84
C LEU A 244 -8.95 -12.12 17.01
N THR A 245 -9.16 -12.72 18.18
CA THR A 245 -9.18 -12.01 19.46
C THR A 245 -8.26 -12.70 20.45
N VAL A 246 -7.58 -11.89 21.27
CA VAL A 246 -6.99 -12.33 22.53
C VAL A 246 -7.93 -11.87 23.63
N GLU A 247 -8.40 -12.83 24.43
CA GLU A 247 -9.43 -12.59 25.42
C GLU A 247 -8.91 -12.93 26.80
N ARG A 248 -9.29 -12.11 27.80
CA ARG A 248 -9.01 -12.36 29.21
C ARG A 248 -10.27 -12.84 29.92
N HIS A 249 -10.13 -13.86 30.75
CA HIS A 249 -11.21 -14.35 31.60
C HIS A 249 -11.35 -13.48 32.85
N ASN A 250 -12.59 -13.13 33.19
CA ASN A 250 -12.95 -12.55 34.47
C ASN A 250 -13.53 -13.66 35.36
N SER A 251 -12.76 -14.09 36.36
CA SER A 251 -13.15 -15.17 37.27
C SER A 251 -14.39 -14.85 38.14
N THR A 252 -14.73 -13.57 38.32
CA THR A 252 -15.89 -13.16 39.13
C THR A 252 -17.19 -13.22 38.34
N THR A 253 -17.17 -12.84 37.07
CA THR A 253 -18.36 -12.81 36.21
C THR A 253 -18.46 -14.00 35.26
N ASP A 254 -17.42 -14.83 35.18
CA ASP A 254 -17.24 -15.92 34.20
C ASP A 254 -17.35 -15.45 32.73
N GLN A 255 -16.95 -14.20 32.47
CA GLN A 255 -17.01 -13.59 31.14
C GLN A 255 -15.62 -13.41 30.53
N TRP A 256 -15.55 -13.52 29.20
CA TRP A 256 -14.36 -13.26 28.41
C TRP A 256 -14.42 -11.85 27.83
N THR A 257 -13.37 -11.08 28.03
CA THR A 257 -13.24 -9.71 27.51
C THR A 257 -12.13 -9.66 26.48
N VAL A 258 -12.43 -9.13 25.29
CA VAL A 258 -11.44 -8.93 24.22
C VAL A 258 -10.47 -7.82 24.63
N LEU A 259 -9.17 -8.11 24.59
CA LEU A 259 -8.11 -7.13 24.84
C LEU A 259 -7.35 -6.74 23.57
N PHE A 260 -7.12 -7.71 22.68
CA PHE A 260 -6.39 -7.49 21.44
C PHE A 260 -7.12 -8.10 20.26
N THR A 261 -6.96 -7.49 19.09
CA THR A 261 -7.49 -7.95 17.80
C THR A 261 -6.35 -8.03 16.78
N ASP A 262 -6.63 -8.46 15.55
CA ASP A 262 -5.68 -8.39 14.43
C ASP A 262 -5.21 -6.96 14.06
N ALA A 263 -5.84 -5.91 14.60
CA ALA A 263 -5.38 -4.53 14.48
C ALA A 263 -4.34 -4.13 15.54
N SER A 264 -4.14 -4.97 16.56
CA SER A 264 -3.21 -4.71 17.67
C SER A 264 -1.77 -5.06 17.28
N TRP A 265 -0.82 -4.17 17.60
CA TRP A 265 0.63 -4.34 17.32
C TRP A 265 1.24 -5.58 17.97
N GLU A 266 0.61 -6.10 19.00
CA GLU A 266 1.02 -7.27 19.77
C GLU A 266 0.69 -8.58 19.07
N THR A 267 -0.23 -8.57 18.11
CA THR A 267 -0.74 -9.79 17.47
C THR A 267 -0.34 -9.88 16.01
N ARG A 268 -0.25 -11.10 15.47
CA ARG A 268 -0.10 -11.35 14.04
C ARG A 268 -1.05 -12.44 13.59
N PHE A 269 -1.59 -12.27 12.39
CA PHE A 269 -2.33 -13.28 11.65
C PHE A 269 -1.53 -13.68 10.41
N ALA A 270 -1.20 -14.96 10.30
CA ALA A 270 -0.55 -15.51 9.12
C ALA A 270 -1.37 -16.67 8.56
N TRP A 271 -1.66 -16.64 7.26
CA TRP A 271 -2.37 -17.71 6.58
C TRP A 271 -1.44 -18.44 5.61
N LYS A 272 -1.51 -19.78 5.58
CA LYS A 272 -0.71 -20.60 4.69
C LYS A 272 -1.54 -21.76 4.13
N GLN A 273 -1.61 -21.85 2.81
CA GLN A 273 -2.09 -23.07 2.14
C GLN A 273 -1.10 -24.20 2.40
N THR A 274 -1.56 -25.30 2.99
CA THR A 274 -0.74 -26.50 3.25
C THR A 274 -0.91 -27.54 2.15
N ASN A 275 -2.11 -27.64 1.57
CA ASN A 275 -2.37 -28.52 0.43
C ASN A 275 -3.34 -27.85 -0.55
N VAL A 276 -2.86 -27.51 -1.76
CA VAL A 276 -3.68 -26.85 -2.79
C VAL A 276 -4.75 -27.80 -3.34
N LEU A 277 -4.40 -29.06 -3.62
CA LEU A 277 -5.29 -30.03 -4.25
C LEU A 277 -6.46 -30.40 -3.32
N LEU A 278 -6.18 -30.49 -2.02
CA LEU A 278 -7.19 -30.82 -1.00
C LEU A 278 -7.85 -29.57 -0.38
N GLY A 279 -7.45 -28.36 -0.78
CA GLY A 279 -8.01 -27.12 -0.21
C GLY A 279 -7.68 -26.91 1.27
N GLU A 280 -6.62 -27.54 1.80
CA GLU A 280 -6.23 -27.45 3.21
C GLU A 280 -5.33 -26.24 3.47
N SER A 281 -5.65 -25.50 4.53
CA SER A 281 -4.85 -24.35 4.94
C SER A 281 -4.88 -24.14 6.46
N LEU A 282 -3.87 -23.43 6.95
CA LEU A 282 -3.72 -23.09 8.37
C LEU A 282 -3.72 -21.57 8.57
N ALA A 283 -4.42 -21.13 9.61
CA ALA A 283 -4.25 -19.81 10.21
C ALA A 283 -3.37 -19.93 11.44
N THR A 284 -2.22 -19.25 11.43
CA THR A 284 -1.34 -19.11 12.59
C THR A 284 -1.58 -17.75 13.22
N ILE A 285 -1.96 -17.74 14.49
CA ILE A 285 -2.12 -16.54 15.28
C ILE A 285 -0.99 -16.50 16.31
N THR A 286 -0.32 -15.36 16.39
CA THR A 286 0.68 -15.11 17.42
C THR A 286 0.29 -13.91 18.25
N TRP A 287 0.60 -13.95 19.54
CA TRP A 287 0.47 -12.84 20.47
C TRP A 287 1.74 -12.72 21.29
N THR A 288 2.47 -11.61 21.13
CA THR A 288 3.62 -11.27 21.98
C THR A 288 3.10 -10.57 23.21
N ILE A 289 3.24 -11.19 24.40
CA ILE A 289 2.62 -10.71 25.63
C ILE A 289 3.30 -9.40 26.09
N PRO A 290 2.58 -8.26 26.10
CA PRO A 290 3.19 -6.98 26.50
C PRO A 290 3.62 -6.93 27.97
N PRO A 291 4.63 -6.10 28.30
CA PRO A 291 5.02 -5.80 29.68
C PRO A 291 3.90 -5.35 30.62
N SER A 292 2.86 -4.71 30.08
CA SER A 292 1.71 -4.20 30.83
C SER A 292 0.61 -5.24 31.08
N THR A 293 0.78 -6.48 30.62
CA THR A 293 -0.24 -7.52 30.73
C THR A 293 -0.42 -7.93 32.19
N SER A 294 -1.65 -7.86 32.67
CA SER A 294 -1.99 -8.35 34.01
C SER A 294 -1.90 -9.87 34.07
N SER A 295 -1.52 -10.43 35.22
CA SER A 295 -1.64 -11.87 35.44
C SER A 295 -3.11 -12.32 35.32
N GLY A 296 -3.32 -13.53 34.80
CA GLY A 296 -4.64 -14.14 34.69
C GLY A 296 -4.74 -15.17 33.58
N ASP A 297 -5.97 -15.59 33.29
CA ASP A 297 -6.26 -16.58 32.28
C ASP A 297 -6.71 -15.95 30.97
N TYR A 298 -6.19 -16.49 29.88
CA TYR A 298 -6.31 -15.96 28.53
C TYR A 298 -6.67 -17.07 27.56
N ARG A 299 -7.28 -16.70 26.43
CA ARG A 299 -7.47 -17.58 25.28
C ARG A 299 -7.36 -16.79 23.99
N ILE A 300 -7.12 -17.49 22.90
CA ILE A 300 -7.15 -16.93 21.55
C ILE A 300 -8.34 -17.52 20.81
N GLN A 301 -9.15 -16.66 20.20
CA GLN A 301 -10.20 -17.06 19.29
C GLN A 301 -9.87 -16.62 17.86
N HIS A 302 -10.12 -17.50 16.90
CA HIS A 302 -10.00 -17.27 15.48
C HIS A 302 -11.38 -17.19 14.83
N PHE A 303 -11.55 -16.28 13.88
CA PHE A 303 -12.73 -16.12 13.06
C PHE A 303 -12.36 -16.16 11.58
N GLY A 304 -13.22 -16.74 10.77
CA GLY A 304 -13.02 -16.72 9.32
C GLY A 304 -14.24 -17.17 8.54
N TYR A 305 -14.05 -17.24 7.23
CA TYR A 305 -15.04 -17.74 6.29
C TYR A 305 -14.43 -18.84 5.43
N ARG A 306 -15.24 -19.85 5.11
CA ARG A 306 -14.85 -20.98 4.26
C ARG A 306 -15.80 -21.12 3.08
N LYS A 307 -15.28 -21.51 1.92
CA LYS A 307 -16.04 -21.88 0.72
C LYS A 307 -16.14 -23.40 0.61
N ARG A 308 -17.36 -23.93 0.50
CA ARG A 308 -17.59 -25.37 0.34
C ARG A 308 -17.44 -25.80 -1.12
N ILE A 309 -16.83 -26.97 -1.34
CA ILE A 309 -16.47 -27.49 -2.68
C ILE A 309 -17.67 -27.70 -3.63
N PHE A 310 -18.83 -28.16 -3.15
CA PHE A 310 -19.97 -28.51 -4.02
C PHE A 310 -21.05 -27.44 -4.09
N THR A 311 -21.27 -26.68 -3.01
CA THR A 311 -22.35 -25.69 -2.95
C THR A 311 -21.87 -24.28 -3.22
N GLU A 312 -20.54 -24.08 -3.33
CA GLU A 312 -19.86 -22.79 -3.42
C GLU A 312 -20.24 -21.78 -2.32
N THR A 313 -20.93 -22.25 -1.28
CA THR A 313 -21.45 -21.39 -0.22
C THR A 313 -20.30 -20.95 0.67
N ILE A 314 -20.26 -19.65 0.92
CA ILE A 314 -19.34 -19.03 1.88
C ILE A 314 -20.05 -18.92 3.22
N SER A 315 -19.50 -19.55 4.26
CA SER A 315 -20.06 -19.56 5.62
C SER A 315 -18.99 -19.21 6.65
N SER A 316 -19.39 -18.47 7.70
CA SER A 316 -18.51 -18.17 8.82
C SER A 316 -18.19 -19.42 9.66
N TYR A 317 -17.06 -19.39 10.34
CA TYR A 317 -16.66 -20.33 11.37
C TYR A 317 -15.84 -19.62 12.45
N SER A 318 -15.65 -20.28 13.58
CA SER A 318 -14.70 -19.85 14.60
C SER A 318 -13.99 -21.04 15.22
N GLY A 319 -12.83 -20.78 15.81
CA GLY A 319 -12.03 -21.73 16.58
C GLY A 319 -11.53 -21.06 17.85
N VAL A 320 -11.43 -21.80 18.94
CA VAL A 320 -10.97 -21.27 20.24
C VAL A 320 -9.84 -22.16 20.73
N SER A 321 -8.72 -21.55 21.18
CA SER A 321 -7.62 -22.27 21.81
C SER A 321 -8.01 -22.82 23.17
N SER A 322 -7.17 -23.69 23.73
CA SER A 322 -7.21 -23.94 25.18
C SER A 322 -6.94 -22.64 25.95
N THR A 323 -7.47 -22.57 27.18
CA THR A 323 -7.15 -21.50 28.13
C THR A 323 -5.72 -21.67 28.62
N PHE A 324 -4.98 -20.56 28.75
CA PHE A 324 -3.63 -20.52 29.28
C PHE A 324 -3.45 -19.35 30.25
N SER A 325 -2.57 -19.51 31.24
CA SER A 325 -2.31 -18.47 32.23
C SER A 325 -1.10 -17.62 31.86
N VAL A 326 -1.20 -16.30 32.00
CA VAL A 326 -0.06 -15.38 31.92
C VAL A 326 0.40 -15.02 33.32
N LYS A 327 1.68 -15.21 33.60
CA LYS A 327 2.33 -14.83 34.86
C LYS A 327 3.02 -13.48 34.69
N GLY A 328 2.47 -12.45 35.33
CA GLY A 328 3.11 -11.14 35.46
C GLY A 328 4.37 -11.21 36.32
N SER A 329 5.32 -10.30 36.08
CA SER A 329 6.36 -10.00 37.06
C SER A 329 5.70 -9.42 38.32
N LYS A 330 6.02 -9.98 39.48
CA LYS A 330 5.56 -9.49 40.79
C LYS A 330 5.88 -8.02 41.01
#